data_AF-A0A6A5ULG0-F1
#
_entry.id   AF-A0A6A5ULG0-F1
#
_cell.length_a   1.000
_cell.length_b   1.000
_cell.length_c   1.000
_cell.angle_alpha   90.00
_cell.angle_beta   90.00
_cell.angle_gamma   90.00
#
_symmetry.space_group_name_H-M   'P 1'
#
loop_
_entity.id
_entity.type
_entity.pdbx_description
1 polymer ?
#
loop_
_entity_poly.entity_id
_entity_poly.type
_entity_poly.pdbx_seq_one_letter_code
_entity_poly.pdbx_strand_id
1 'polypeptide(L)'
;AQPPTFSTRLVLTHECASLLAAHGGSRYRLFGDLWLSSPERHLHPHALHRLRQLEPRLRQLEFPATPGCQTQQERVFNLPEAFREFQEFESVSWASPRRKDELVAPSGSLTWPIAHHLHNPSFQTLTPHEGETEDATSSCVWMIIANNFVPGKTFIFDHLSRRESVDGLQIYPQTILDLHETWLSKIRSNMAAKVEVVYGNKVRDRMSQIYDLEPLQLWGEYEGIVLYLEWLSIGTVFGKSLARLVVPAYHPQTFLSPGGARYSARQDTILRVAHELAGLAYKDGFYKNFNTTMINKSGVRPHHYITSSKLAIVAEEELNKNIAEMIKSRKLRPISRVRLLPNEKGTVTSLYLGTGNAY
;
A
#
# COMPACT_ATOMS: atom_id res chain seq x y z
N ALA A 1 32.19 -41.97 -12.99
CA ALA A 1 30.82 -41.54 -12.60
C ALA A 1 30.78 -40.02 -12.67
N GLN A 2 30.14 -39.48 -13.71
CA GLN A 2 29.92 -38.03 -13.88
C GLN A 2 28.58 -37.64 -13.22
N PRO A 3 28.46 -36.44 -12.62
CA PRO A 3 27.19 -35.96 -12.10
C PRO A 3 26.27 -35.49 -13.24
N PRO A 4 24.93 -35.56 -13.06
CA PRO A 4 23.99 -35.23 -14.12
C PRO A 4 23.91 -33.72 -14.33
N THR A 5 24.09 -33.29 -15.58
CA THR A 5 23.78 -31.94 -16.05
C THR A 5 22.27 -31.77 -16.19
N PHE A 6 21.64 -31.01 -15.30
CA PHE A 6 20.28 -30.52 -15.50
C PHE A 6 20.31 -29.27 -16.39
N SER A 7 19.96 -29.45 -17.66
CA SER A 7 19.68 -28.35 -18.59
C SER A 7 18.24 -27.90 -18.37
N THR A 8 18.04 -26.88 -17.54
CA THR A 8 16.75 -26.20 -17.43
C THR A 8 16.66 -25.17 -18.57
N ARG A 9 16.36 -25.65 -19.78
CA ARG A 9 15.76 -24.80 -20.81
C ARG A 9 14.43 -24.32 -20.23
N LEU A 10 14.37 -23.05 -19.83
CA LEU A 10 13.10 -22.35 -19.64
C LEU A 10 12.37 -22.43 -20.98
N VAL A 11 11.40 -23.34 -21.06
CA VAL A 11 10.43 -23.37 -22.14
C VAL A 11 9.59 -22.11 -21.93
N LEU A 12 9.97 -21.03 -22.62
CA LEU A 12 9.07 -19.94 -22.93
C LEU A 12 7.89 -20.60 -23.65
N THR A 13 6.81 -20.86 -22.93
CA THR A 13 5.61 -21.45 -23.51
C THR A 13 5.12 -20.50 -24.59
N HIS A 14 4.81 -21.09 -25.75
CA HIS A 14 4.26 -20.44 -26.94
C HIS A 14 2.96 -19.64 -26.66
N GLU A 15 2.40 -19.72 -25.46
CA GLU A 15 1.18 -19.02 -25.05
C GLU A 15 1.37 -17.51 -24.86
N CYS A 16 2.53 -17.02 -24.39
CA CYS A 16 2.77 -15.58 -24.28
C CYS A 16 2.90 -14.89 -25.65
N ALA A 17 3.45 -15.59 -26.65
CA ALA A 17 3.53 -15.07 -28.02
C ALA A 17 2.17 -15.15 -28.75
N SER A 18 1.34 -16.15 -28.41
CA SER A 18 0.03 -16.34 -29.04
C SER A 18 -1.03 -15.35 -28.53
N LEU A 19 -0.92 -14.89 -27.29
CA LEU A 19 -1.76 -13.79 -26.76
C LEU A 19 -1.45 -12.42 -27.39
N LEU A 20 -0.19 -12.18 -27.78
CA LEU A 20 0.20 -10.98 -28.54
C LEU A 20 -0.33 -11.00 -29.99
N ALA A 21 -0.55 -12.18 -30.57
CA ALA A 21 -1.08 -12.32 -31.94
C ALA A 21 -2.61 -12.32 -32.01
N ALA A 22 -3.31 -12.70 -30.93
CA ALA A 22 -4.78 -12.79 -30.92
C ALA A 22 -5.49 -11.44 -30.73
N HIS A 23 -4.79 -10.40 -30.26
CA HIS A 23 -5.34 -9.06 -30.04
C HIS A 23 -4.58 -8.05 -30.91
N GLY A 24 -4.96 -7.98 -32.20
CA GLY A 24 -4.27 -7.19 -33.21
C GLY A 24 -3.81 -5.82 -32.70
N GLY A 25 -2.48 -5.66 -32.53
CA GLY A 25 -1.73 -4.41 -32.39
C GLY A 25 -2.29 -3.28 -31.51
N SER A 26 -3.21 -3.53 -30.59
CA SER A 26 -4.07 -2.48 -30.01
C SER A 26 -3.83 -2.16 -28.54
N ARG A 27 -3.03 -2.96 -27.83
CA ARG A 27 -2.73 -2.78 -26.40
C ARG A 27 -1.23 -2.81 -26.13
N TYR A 28 -0.81 -2.05 -25.12
CA TYR A 28 0.56 -1.87 -24.68
C TYR A 28 0.69 -2.26 -23.22
N ARG A 29 1.54 -3.24 -22.91
CA ARG A 29 1.81 -3.65 -21.52
C ARG A 29 2.86 -2.72 -20.92
N LEU A 30 2.47 -1.90 -19.93
CA LEU A 30 3.40 -0.99 -19.27
C LEU A 30 4.26 -1.72 -18.23
N PHE A 31 3.62 -2.36 -17.25
CA PHE A 31 4.27 -3.03 -16.12
C PHE A 31 3.23 -3.91 -15.40
N GLY A 32 3.64 -5.06 -14.86
CA GLY A 32 2.72 -6.00 -14.20
C GLY A 32 1.63 -6.46 -15.16
N ASP A 33 0.39 -6.33 -14.71
CA ASP A 33 -0.82 -6.61 -15.47
C ASP A 33 -1.51 -5.34 -16.00
N LEU A 34 -0.85 -4.17 -15.95
CA LEU A 34 -1.40 -2.94 -16.50
C LEU A 34 -1.24 -2.89 -18.02
N TRP A 35 -2.38 -2.96 -18.72
CA TRP A 35 -2.48 -2.86 -20.18
C TRP A 35 -3.15 -1.56 -20.60
N LEU A 36 -2.41 -0.73 -21.34
CA LEU A 36 -2.87 0.54 -21.89
C LEU A 36 -3.24 0.40 -23.37
N SER A 37 -3.91 1.40 -23.93
CA SER A 37 -4.06 1.51 -25.39
C SER A 37 -2.71 1.68 -26.08
N SER A 38 -2.60 1.36 -27.38
CA SER A 38 -1.37 1.60 -28.16
C SER A 38 -0.91 3.08 -28.04
N PRO A 39 0.35 3.32 -27.61
CA PRO A 39 0.85 4.67 -27.37
C PRO A 39 0.99 5.50 -28.65
N GLU A 40 1.19 4.87 -29.81
CA GLU A 40 1.31 5.54 -31.11
C GLU A 40 0.08 6.38 -31.47
N ARG A 41 -1.10 6.02 -30.94
CA ARG A 41 -2.36 6.71 -31.19
C ARG A 41 -2.70 7.80 -30.16
N HIS A 42 -1.98 7.84 -29.03
CA HIS A 42 -2.34 8.68 -27.88
C HIS A 42 -1.22 9.62 -27.43
N LEU A 43 0.04 9.25 -27.68
CA LEU A 43 1.21 10.00 -27.23
C LEU A 43 1.81 10.81 -28.38
N HIS A 44 2.19 12.06 -28.08
CA HIS A 44 2.99 12.86 -29.00
C HIS A 44 4.38 12.24 -29.20
N PRO A 45 5.05 12.39 -30.37
CA PRO A 45 6.35 11.79 -30.67
C PRO A 45 7.43 11.88 -29.56
N HIS A 46 7.51 13.00 -28.85
CA HIS A 46 8.46 13.17 -27.74
C HIS A 46 8.13 12.25 -26.55
N ALA A 47 6.86 12.16 -26.15
CA ALA A 47 6.42 11.27 -25.08
C ALA A 47 6.58 9.79 -25.47
N LEU A 48 6.33 9.45 -26.74
CA LEU A 48 6.57 8.11 -27.27
C LEU A 48 8.07 7.75 -27.24
N HIS A 49 8.94 8.68 -27.63
CA HIS A 49 10.39 8.47 -27.53
C HIS A 49 10.83 8.27 -26.07
N ARG A 50 10.32 9.10 -25.15
CA ARG A 50 10.58 8.96 -23.72
C ARG A 50 10.13 7.60 -23.18
N LEU A 51 8.92 7.16 -23.53
CA LEU A 51 8.40 5.84 -23.14
C LEU A 51 9.34 4.71 -23.58
N ARG A 52 9.80 4.74 -24.84
CA ARG A 52 10.78 3.76 -25.37
C ARG A 52 12.11 3.75 -24.60
N GLN A 53 12.55 4.90 -24.09
CA GLN A 53 13.74 4.97 -23.22
C GLN A 53 13.50 4.37 -21.83
N LEU A 54 12.26 4.44 -21.33
CA LEU A 54 11.87 3.92 -20.02
C LEU A 54 11.63 2.41 -20.03
N GLU A 55 11.22 1.83 -21.16
CA GLU A 55 10.92 0.39 -21.31
C GLU A 55 12.00 -0.55 -20.73
N PRO A 56 13.31 -0.38 -21.02
CA PRO A 56 14.33 -1.23 -20.44
C PRO A 56 14.40 -1.12 -18.91
N ARG A 57 14.15 0.08 -18.36
CA ARG A 57 14.19 0.35 -16.92
C ARG A 57 12.97 -0.24 -16.20
N LEU A 58 11.79 -0.13 -16.80
CA LEU A 58 10.57 -0.78 -16.30
C LEU A 58 10.73 -2.30 -16.29
N ARG A 59 11.28 -2.90 -17.37
CA ARG A 59 11.58 -4.34 -17.41
C ARG A 59 12.60 -4.76 -16.37
N GLN A 60 13.66 -3.97 -16.16
CA GLN A 60 14.68 -4.24 -15.14
C GLN A 60 14.09 -4.20 -13.73
N LEU A 61 13.21 -3.24 -13.45
CA LEU A 61 12.48 -3.18 -12.17
C LEU A 61 11.60 -4.43 -12.02
N GLU A 62 10.87 -4.83 -13.06
CA GLU A 62 9.94 -5.97 -13.01
C GLU A 62 10.65 -7.31 -12.83
N PHE A 63 11.69 -7.55 -13.62
CA PHE A 63 12.49 -8.77 -13.64
C PHE A 63 13.95 -8.40 -13.36
N PRO A 64 14.34 -8.21 -12.08
CA PRO A 64 15.74 -8.01 -11.75
C PRO A 64 16.54 -9.19 -12.30
N ALA A 65 17.65 -8.89 -12.98
CA ALA A 65 18.55 -9.92 -13.49
C ALA A 65 18.92 -10.87 -12.35
N THR A 66 18.93 -12.18 -12.64
CA THR A 66 19.08 -13.31 -11.74
C THR A 66 19.98 -13.03 -10.52
N PRO A 67 19.60 -13.46 -9.29
CA PRO A 67 20.36 -13.25 -8.06
C PRO A 67 21.67 -14.05 -8.11
N GLY A 68 22.69 -13.49 -8.77
CA GLY A 68 24.02 -14.08 -8.92
C GLY A 68 25.14 -13.16 -8.49
N CYS A 69 24.84 -11.95 -8.01
CA CYS A 69 25.86 -10.96 -7.63
C CYS A 69 25.42 -10.10 -6.43
N GLN A 70 24.90 -10.75 -5.39
CA GLN A 70 24.83 -10.16 -4.06
C GLN A 70 25.47 -11.14 -3.07
N THR A 71 26.80 -11.18 -3.12
CA THR A 71 27.61 -11.63 -1.99
C THR A 71 27.58 -10.55 -0.92
N GLN A 72 26.46 -10.41 -0.24
CA GLN A 72 26.42 -9.86 1.11
C GLN A 72 25.55 -10.80 1.91
N GLN A 73 26.05 -11.21 3.08
CA GLN A 73 25.19 -11.74 4.13
C GLN A 73 24.12 -10.68 4.42
N GLU A 74 23.03 -10.70 3.67
CA GLU A 74 21.86 -9.87 3.96
C GLU A 74 21.31 -10.39 5.27
N ARG A 75 21.65 -9.70 6.37
CA ARG A 75 20.91 -9.85 7.61
C ARG A 75 19.45 -9.63 7.23
N VAL A 76 18.62 -10.66 7.41
CA VAL A 76 17.17 -10.56 7.28
C VAL A 76 16.75 -9.35 8.10
N PHE A 77 16.23 -8.32 7.42
CA PHE A 77 15.83 -7.08 8.08
C PHE A 77 14.71 -7.39 9.08
N ASN A 78 15.05 -7.31 10.37
CA ASN A 78 14.13 -7.56 11.45
C ASN A 78 13.33 -6.29 11.75
N LEU A 79 12.20 -6.13 11.06
CA LEU A 79 11.35 -4.94 11.18
C LEU A 79 10.93 -4.65 12.63
N PRO A 80 10.44 -5.63 13.43
CA PRO A 80 10.13 -5.39 14.85
C PRO A 80 11.29 -4.85 15.67
N GLU A 81 12.50 -5.40 15.49
CA GLU A 81 13.69 -4.94 16.22
C GLU A 81 14.12 -3.54 15.79
N ALA A 82 14.16 -3.30 14.48
CA ALA A 82 14.50 -1.99 13.92
C ALA A 82 13.48 -0.91 14.35
N PHE A 83 12.20 -1.27 14.47
CA PHE A 83 11.18 -0.35 14.97
C PHE A 83 11.35 -0.04 16.46
N ARG A 84 11.70 -1.04 17.29
CA ARG A 84 12.02 -0.78 18.71
C ARG A 84 13.18 0.18 18.86
N GLU A 85 14.24 0.02 18.07
CA GLU A 85 15.38 0.96 18.06
C GLU A 85 14.94 2.38 17.70
N PHE A 86 14.14 2.52 16.63
CA PHE A 86 13.57 3.80 16.22
C PHE A 86 12.69 4.39 17.33
N GLN A 87 11.85 3.59 17.98
CA GLN A 87 10.95 4.01 19.04
C GLN A 87 11.69 4.51 20.28
N GLU A 88 12.75 3.81 20.68
CA GLU A 88 13.65 4.25 21.75
C GLU A 88 14.26 5.61 21.42
N PHE A 89 14.86 5.73 20.23
CA PHE A 89 15.60 6.92 19.83
C PHE A 89 14.72 8.15 19.61
N GLU A 90 13.62 8.00 18.87
CA GLU A 90 12.72 9.10 18.56
C GLU A 90 12.11 9.68 19.85
N SER A 91 11.69 8.81 20.78
CA SER A 91 10.97 9.23 22.00
C SER A 91 11.77 10.18 22.90
N VAL A 92 13.10 10.03 22.93
CA VAL A 92 14.01 10.84 23.75
C VAL A 92 14.65 12.00 22.97
N SER A 93 14.47 12.05 21.65
CA SER A 93 15.07 13.08 20.79
C SER A 93 14.30 14.41 20.82
N TRP A 94 13.08 14.41 21.35
CA TRP A 94 12.29 15.61 21.56
C TRP A 94 12.86 16.47 22.68
N ALA A 95 12.71 17.80 22.56
CA ALA A 95 13.08 18.74 23.62
C ALA A 95 12.42 18.42 24.97
N SER A 96 11.21 17.88 24.93
CA SER A 96 10.56 17.19 26.04
C SER A 96 10.24 15.77 25.59
N PRO A 97 10.83 14.73 26.22
CA PRO A 97 10.62 13.35 25.80
C PRO A 97 9.14 13.00 25.67
N ARG A 98 8.79 12.31 24.59
CA ARG A 98 7.42 11.90 24.27
C ARG A 98 7.21 10.43 24.56
N ARG A 99 5.95 10.02 24.70
CA ARG A 99 5.63 8.63 25.02
C ARG A 99 5.93 7.72 23.82
N LYS A 100 6.44 6.52 24.12
CA LYS A 100 6.76 5.48 23.13
C LYS A 100 5.53 4.80 22.57
N ASP A 101 4.50 4.60 23.38
CA ASP A 101 3.25 3.92 23.01
C ASP A 101 2.34 4.73 22.08
N GLU A 102 2.75 5.95 21.72
CA GLU A 102 2.15 6.74 20.66
C GLU A 102 2.81 6.51 19.30
N LEU A 103 3.92 5.76 19.24
CA LEU A 103 4.54 5.34 17.99
C LEU A 103 3.91 4.03 17.51
N VAL A 104 3.69 3.95 16.20
CA VAL A 104 2.96 2.88 15.52
C VAL A 104 3.87 2.23 14.48
N ALA A 105 4.09 0.93 14.61
CA ALA A 105 4.89 0.13 13.72
C ALA A 105 4.16 -0.10 12.39
N PRO A 106 4.88 -0.22 11.27
CA PRO A 106 4.32 -0.77 10.04
C PRO A 106 3.73 -2.16 10.24
N SER A 107 2.68 -2.48 9.49
CA SER A 107 2.01 -3.79 9.51
C SER A 107 2.06 -4.47 8.14
N GLY A 108 1.81 -5.78 8.13
CA GLY A 108 1.83 -6.60 6.93
C GLY A 108 3.23 -7.12 6.56
N SER A 109 3.37 -7.65 5.35
CA SER A 109 4.60 -8.30 4.90
C SER A 109 5.44 -7.40 4.02
N LEU A 110 6.72 -7.24 4.37
CA LEU A 110 7.73 -6.59 3.52
C LEU A 110 7.86 -7.25 2.15
N THR A 111 7.43 -8.51 1.98
CA THR A 111 7.55 -9.23 0.71
C THR A 111 6.35 -9.03 -0.23
N TRP A 112 5.32 -8.28 0.18
CA TRP A 112 4.13 -8.07 -0.65
C TRP A 112 4.44 -7.14 -1.83
N PRO A 113 3.83 -7.35 -3.03
CA PRO A 113 4.21 -6.59 -4.23
C PRO A 113 3.70 -5.14 -4.25
N ILE A 114 2.74 -4.80 -3.37
CA ILE A 114 2.18 -3.46 -3.20
C ILE A 114 2.31 -3.01 -1.74
N ALA A 115 2.59 -1.73 -1.54
CA ALA A 115 2.60 -1.10 -0.23
C ALA A 115 1.68 0.13 -0.18
N HIS A 116 1.14 0.42 1.00
CA HIS A 116 0.28 1.57 1.27
C HIS A 116 0.97 2.53 2.22
N HIS A 117 1.22 3.74 1.75
CA HIS A 117 1.93 4.80 2.46
C HIS A 117 0.95 5.91 2.85
N LEU A 118 0.70 6.02 4.15
CA LEU A 118 -0.19 7.02 4.75
C LEU A 118 0.60 8.18 5.36
N HIS A 119 -0.12 9.15 5.92
CA HIS A 119 0.48 10.37 6.45
C HIS A 119 1.03 10.18 7.86
N ASN A 120 0.15 10.02 8.84
CA ASN A 120 0.47 9.73 10.22
C ASN A 120 -0.73 9.03 10.86
N PRO A 121 -0.51 8.16 11.86
CA PRO A 121 -1.60 7.54 12.59
C PRO A 121 -2.32 8.60 13.45
N SER A 122 -3.61 8.41 13.67
CA SER A 122 -4.46 9.31 14.47
C SER A 122 -4.73 8.70 15.84
N PHE A 123 -5.09 9.54 16.82
CA PHE A 123 -5.74 9.10 18.07
C PHE A 123 -7.21 8.69 17.88
N GLN A 124 -7.79 8.93 16.70
CA GLN A 124 -9.18 8.58 16.38
C GLN A 124 -9.33 7.09 16.04
N THR A 125 -9.17 6.24 17.05
CA THR A 125 -9.24 4.77 16.99
C THR A 125 -9.78 4.24 18.33
N LEU A 126 -10.27 2.99 18.37
CA LEU A 126 -10.61 2.31 19.62
C LEU A 126 -9.36 1.86 20.39
N THR A 127 -8.20 1.79 19.73
CA THR A 127 -6.94 1.32 20.32
C THR A 127 -5.81 2.35 20.16
N PRO A 128 -5.94 3.54 20.79
CA PRO A 128 -5.01 4.66 20.61
C PRO A 128 -3.60 4.42 21.15
N HIS A 129 -3.37 3.33 21.89
CA HIS A 129 -2.08 2.93 22.44
C HIS A 129 -1.62 1.56 21.95
N GLU A 130 -2.28 1.00 20.92
CA GLU A 130 -1.75 -0.13 20.18
C GLU A 130 -0.74 0.34 19.12
N GLY A 131 0.26 -0.50 18.88
CA GLY A 131 1.51 -0.12 18.23
C GLY A 131 1.66 -0.58 16.79
N GLU A 132 0.58 -0.83 16.05
CA GLU A 132 0.64 -1.31 14.66
C GLU A 132 -0.33 -0.55 13.75
N THR A 133 0.02 -0.35 12.47
CA THR A 133 -0.74 0.46 11.51
C THR A 133 -1.98 -0.25 10.99
N GLU A 134 -2.03 -1.59 10.98
CA GLU A 134 -3.21 -2.38 10.62
C GLU A 134 -4.26 -2.37 11.74
N ASP A 135 -4.88 -1.20 11.94
CA ASP A 135 -5.94 -0.96 12.90
C ASP A 135 -7.28 -0.73 12.18
N ALA A 136 -8.13 -1.77 12.16
CA ALA A 136 -9.44 -1.72 11.51
C ALA A 136 -10.44 -0.76 12.19
N THR A 137 -10.11 -0.21 13.35
CA THR A 137 -10.96 0.76 14.06
C THR A 137 -10.60 2.21 13.69
N SER A 138 -9.46 2.42 13.01
CA SER A 138 -9.15 3.65 12.28
C SER A 138 -9.94 3.70 10.98
N SER A 139 -10.73 4.75 10.77
CA SER A 139 -11.58 4.87 9.58
C SER A 139 -10.78 4.89 8.26
N CYS A 140 -9.57 5.46 8.28
CA CYS A 140 -8.71 5.53 7.09
C CYS A 140 -8.14 4.16 6.74
N VAL A 141 -7.61 3.46 7.75
CA VAL A 141 -7.04 2.13 7.58
C VAL A 141 -8.14 1.14 7.22
N TRP A 142 -9.32 1.22 7.85
CA TRP A 142 -10.45 0.37 7.49
C TRP A 142 -10.85 0.51 6.01
N MET A 143 -10.87 1.72 5.44
CA MET A 143 -11.18 1.89 4.02
C MET A 143 -10.14 1.22 3.11
N ILE A 144 -8.87 1.21 3.53
CA ILE A 144 -7.82 0.47 2.84
C ILE A 144 -8.07 -1.03 2.99
N ILE A 145 -8.31 -1.51 4.20
CA ILE A 145 -8.60 -2.92 4.51
C ILE A 145 -9.78 -3.44 3.67
N ALA A 146 -10.87 -2.67 3.62
CA ALA A 146 -12.08 -3.03 2.89
C ALA A 146 -11.92 -3.00 1.36
N ASN A 147 -10.87 -2.33 0.86
CA ASN A 147 -10.56 -2.21 -0.56
C ASN A 147 -9.47 -3.19 -1.01
N ASN A 148 -9.79 -4.49 -0.92
CA ASN A 148 -8.98 -5.59 -1.45
C ASN A 148 -7.59 -5.76 -0.81
N PHE A 149 -7.41 -5.20 0.38
CA PHE A 149 -6.28 -5.50 1.25
C PHE A 149 -6.37 -6.93 1.78
N VAL A 150 -5.21 -7.56 1.98
CA VAL A 150 -5.13 -8.89 2.58
C VAL A 150 -4.47 -8.76 3.96
N PRO A 151 -5.24 -8.93 5.06
CA PRO A 151 -4.72 -8.85 6.43
C PRO A 151 -3.44 -9.63 6.67
N GLY A 152 -2.47 -9.01 7.34
CA GLY A 152 -1.15 -9.59 7.61
C GLY A 152 -0.25 -9.81 6.38
N LYS A 153 -0.74 -9.55 5.15
CA LYS A 153 0.08 -9.64 3.93
C LYS A 153 0.36 -8.27 3.34
N THR A 154 -0.66 -7.48 3.08
CA THR A 154 -0.50 -6.17 2.44
C THR A 154 0.27 -5.23 3.36
N PHE A 155 1.38 -4.67 2.87
CA PHE A 155 2.25 -3.82 3.68
C PHE A 155 1.67 -2.41 3.80
N ILE A 156 1.58 -1.89 5.02
CA ILE A 156 1.02 -0.56 5.31
C ILE A 156 1.90 0.16 6.33
N PHE A 157 2.26 1.40 6.02
CA PHE A 157 3.09 2.24 6.87
C PHE A 157 2.71 3.71 6.74
N ASP A 158 3.09 4.50 7.74
CA ASP A 158 2.92 5.96 7.73
C ASP A 158 4.23 6.66 7.43
N HIS A 159 4.14 7.85 6.84
CA HIS A 159 5.28 8.75 6.65
C HIS A 159 5.87 9.16 8.01
N LEU A 160 4.99 9.53 8.94
CA LEU A 160 5.31 9.77 10.33
C LEU A 160 4.68 8.67 11.18
N SER A 161 5.49 7.78 11.73
CA SER A 161 5.06 6.67 12.59
C SER A 161 4.54 7.08 13.97
N ARG A 162 4.21 8.35 14.23
CA ARG A 162 3.75 8.85 15.53
C ARG A 162 2.29 9.31 15.47
N ARG A 163 1.48 8.90 16.45
CA ARG A 163 0.12 9.38 16.62
C ARG A 163 0.14 10.85 16.95
N GLU A 164 -0.64 11.62 16.20
CA GLU A 164 -0.66 13.06 16.36
C GLU A 164 -2.06 13.62 16.08
N SER A 165 -2.39 14.69 16.80
CA SER A 165 -3.66 15.42 16.64
C SER A 165 -3.55 16.56 15.61
N VAL A 166 -2.33 16.91 15.25
CA VAL A 166 -1.95 17.95 14.30
C VAL A 166 -1.13 17.38 13.15
N ASP A 167 -0.85 18.23 12.16
CA ASP A 167 -0.03 17.85 11.02
C ASP A 167 1.46 17.87 11.37
N GLY A 168 2.02 16.69 11.66
CA GLY A 168 3.43 16.53 12.00
C GLY A 168 4.40 17.05 10.92
N LEU A 169 4.06 16.94 9.63
CA LEU A 169 4.93 17.41 8.55
C LEU A 169 5.12 18.92 8.54
N GLN A 170 4.18 19.66 9.13
CA GLN A 170 4.24 21.12 9.23
C GLN A 170 4.86 21.61 10.54
N ILE A 171 4.68 20.86 11.63
CA ILE A 171 4.96 21.35 12.98
C ILE A 171 6.14 20.66 13.67
N TYR A 172 6.58 19.49 13.19
CA TYR A 172 7.70 18.80 13.81
C TYR A 172 9.00 19.56 13.55
N PRO A 173 9.92 19.64 14.54
CA PRO A 173 11.27 20.11 14.29
C PRO A 173 11.93 19.28 13.19
N GLN A 174 12.77 19.91 12.36
CA GLN A 174 13.44 19.22 11.25
C GLN A 174 14.23 18.00 11.74
N THR A 175 14.88 18.09 12.89
CA THR A 175 15.61 16.95 13.49
C THR A 175 14.72 15.74 13.76
N ILE A 176 13.44 15.93 14.09
CA ILE A 176 12.50 14.83 14.29
C ILE A 176 12.01 14.31 12.94
N LEU A 177 11.73 15.20 11.98
CA LEU A 177 11.37 14.80 10.62
C LEU A 177 12.47 13.92 10.00
N ASP A 178 13.74 14.30 10.16
CA ASP A 178 14.89 13.56 9.66
C ASP A 178 14.95 12.13 10.24
N LEU A 179 14.55 11.94 11.50
CA LEU A 179 14.48 10.61 12.12
C LEU A 179 13.39 9.75 11.50
N HIS A 180 12.20 10.32 11.32
CA HIS A 180 11.10 9.63 10.65
C HIS A 180 11.45 9.30 9.19
N GLU A 181 12.12 10.19 8.48
CA GLU A 181 12.52 9.99 7.08
C GLU A 181 13.67 9.00 6.93
N THR A 182 14.58 8.96 7.90
CA THR A 182 15.61 7.92 7.99
C THR A 182 14.97 6.55 8.23
N TRP A 183 14.01 6.48 9.16
CA TRP A 183 13.22 5.28 9.42
C TRP A 183 12.43 4.83 8.18
N LEU A 184 11.73 5.76 7.52
CA LEU A 184 11.01 5.54 6.28
C LEU A 184 11.93 5.00 5.19
N SER A 185 13.12 5.58 5.00
CA SER A 185 14.12 5.08 4.06
C SER A 185 14.58 3.65 4.37
N LYS A 186 14.75 3.32 5.66
CA LYS A 186 15.09 1.96 6.13
C LYS A 186 13.97 0.98 5.77
N ILE A 187 12.70 1.33 5.98
CA ILE A 187 11.57 0.50 5.57
C ILE A 187 11.53 0.33 4.04
N ARG A 188 11.56 1.44 3.30
CA ARG A 188 11.38 1.45 1.83
C ARG A 188 12.48 0.70 1.08
N SER A 189 13.70 0.70 1.62
CA SER A 189 14.83 -0.08 1.07
C SER A 189 14.75 -1.58 1.35
N ASN A 190 13.97 -2.00 2.35
CA ASN A 190 13.84 -3.41 2.74
C ASN A 190 12.50 -4.06 2.31
N MET A 191 11.53 -3.28 1.82
CA MET A 191 10.31 -3.85 1.23
C MET A 191 10.50 -4.21 -0.25
N ALA A 192 9.96 -5.38 -0.64
CA ALA A 192 9.95 -5.90 -2.00
C ALA A 192 8.91 -5.22 -2.91
N ALA A 193 7.95 -4.49 -2.34
CA ALA A 193 6.87 -3.86 -3.08
C ALA A 193 7.40 -2.90 -4.15
N LYS A 194 7.14 -3.15 -5.43
CA LYS A 194 7.59 -2.24 -6.51
C LYS A 194 6.57 -1.15 -6.78
N VAL A 195 5.35 -1.32 -6.26
CA VAL A 195 4.25 -0.38 -6.36
C VAL A 195 3.94 0.17 -4.98
N GLU A 196 3.90 1.49 -4.84
CA GLU A 196 3.59 2.16 -3.58
C GLU A 196 2.45 3.14 -3.78
N VAL A 197 1.34 2.91 -3.09
CA VAL A 197 0.18 3.81 -3.09
C VAL A 197 0.38 4.86 -2.02
N VAL A 198 0.47 6.13 -2.43
CA VAL A 198 0.74 7.25 -1.52
C VAL A 198 -0.54 8.05 -1.32
N TYR A 199 -1.03 8.08 -0.08
CA TYR A 199 -2.33 8.68 0.23
C TYR A 199 -2.20 10.14 0.69
N GLY A 200 -2.71 11.05 -0.15
CA GLY A 200 -2.83 12.46 0.17
C GLY A 200 -1.70 13.34 -0.38
N ASN A 201 -2.05 14.59 -0.70
CA ASN A 201 -1.13 15.53 -1.34
C ASN A 201 0.09 15.87 -0.47
N LYS A 202 -0.09 16.01 0.85
CA LYS A 202 1.01 16.39 1.75
C LYS A 202 2.16 15.38 1.75
N VAL A 203 1.82 14.09 1.81
CA VAL A 203 2.81 12.99 1.73
C VAL A 203 3.50 13.02 0.38
N ARG A 204 2.73 13.11 -0.72
CA ARG A 204 3.30 13.20 -2.07
C ARG A 204 4.26 14.38 -2.21
N ASP A 205 3.84 15.57 -1.78
CA ASP A 205 4.63 16.80 -1.90
C ASP A 205 5.92 16.70 -1.07
N ARG A 206 5.87 16.09 0.12
CA ARG A 206 7.06 15.80 0.93
C ARG A 206 7.96 14.77 0.25
N MET A 207 7.39 13.69 -0.31
CA MET A 207 8.14 12.69 -1.06
C MET A 207 8.87 13.29 -2.26
N SER A 208 8.26 14.24 -2.99
CA SER A 208 8.92 14.96 -4.09
C SER A 208 10.09 15.85 -3.64
N GLN A 209 10.21 16.16 -2.34
CA GLN A 209 11.35 16.90 -1.79
C GLN A 209 12.52 15.98 -1.41
N ILE A 210 12.22 14.74 -0.99
CA ILE A 210 13.21 13.81 -0.44
C ILE A 210 13.62 12.70 -1.42
N TYR A 211 12.84 12.48 -2.48
CA TYR A 211 13.09 11.46 -3.52
C TYR A 211 13.09 12.06 -4.92
N ASP A 212 13.84 11.42 -5.82
CA ASP A 212 13.87 11.76 -7.24
C ASP A 212 12.69 11.11 -7.97
N LEU A 213 11.59 11.87 -8.07
CA LEU A 213 10.32 11.41 -8.64
C LEU A 213 10.07 12.04 -10.01
N GLU A 214 10.04 11.22 -11.06
CA GLU A 214 9.69 11.65 -12.42
C GLU A 214 8.24 11.29 -12.75
N PRO A 215 7.38 12.25 -13.16
CA PRO A 215 6.00 11.94 -13.51
C PRO A 215 5.90 11.22 -14.86
N LEU A 216 5.09 10.16 -14.90
CA LEU A 216 4.66 9.44 -16.09
C LEU A 216 3.13 9.53 -16.20
N GLN A 217 2.65 10.29 -17.18
CA GLN A 217 1.22 10.40 -17.49
C GLN A 217 0.74 9.12 -18.16
N LEU A 218 -0.35 8.53 -17.66
CA LEU A 218 -1.04 7.45 -18.35
C LEU A 218 -1.96 8.01 -19.44
N TRP A 219 -2.35 7.15 -20.38
CA TRP A 219 -3.10 7.52 -21.58
C TRP A 219 -4.24 6.54 -21.87
N GLY A 220 -5.07 6.88 -22.87
CA GLY A 220 -6.24 6.08 -23.21
C GLY A 220 -7.28 6.13 -22.09
N GLU A 221 -7.78 4.97 -21.65
CA GLU A 221 -8.80 4.89 -20.58
C GLU A 221 -8.30 5.40 -19.21
N TYR A 222 -6.99 5.51 -19.04
CA TYR A 222 -6.33 5.98 -17.82
C TYR A 222 -5.85 7.43 -17.92
N GLU A 223 -6.31 8.19 -18.92
CA GLU A 223 -5.96 9.59 -19.08
C GLU A 223 -6.24 10.41 -17.80
N GLY A 224 -5.27 11.24 -17.43
CA GLY A 224 -5.30 12.04 -16.20
C GLY A 224 -4.82 11.31 -14.94
N ILE A 225 -4.44 10.03 -15.02
CA ILE A 225 -3.70 9.35 -13.95
C ILE A 225 -2.20 9.58 -14.14
N VAL A 226 -1.51 9.95 -13.07
CA VAL A 226 -0.07 10.18 -13.05
C VAL A 226 0.59 9.14 -12.16
N LEU A 227 1.55 8.40 -12.70
CA LEU A 227 2.50 7.62 -11.93
C LEU A 227 3.74 8.46 -11.66
N TYR A 228 4.44 8.21 -10.55
CA TYR A 228 5.77 8.76 -10.33
C TYR A 228 6.79 7.64 -10.32
N LEU A 229 7.81 7.80 -11.17
CA LEU A 229 8.95 6.91 -11.29
C LEU A 229 10.00 7.34 -10.28
N GLU A 230 10.26 6.51 -9.27
CA GLU A 230 11.29 6.79 -8.28
C GLU A 230 12.66 6.28 -8.77
N TRP A 231 13.61 7.19 -8.88
CA TRP A 231 14.97 6.90 -9.32
C TRP A 231 15.95 6.85 -8.14
N LEU A 232 16.80 5.82 -8.15
CA LEU A 232 17.98 5.74 -7.29
C LEU A 232 19.24 6.04 -8.11
N SER A 233 20.14 6.84 -7.53
CA SER A 233 21.46 7.08 -8.09
C SER A 233 22.38 5.91 -7.77
N ILE A 234 22.75 5.10 -8.77
CA ILE A 234 23.73 4.02 -8.59
C ILE A 234 25.12 4.51 -8.97
N GLY A 235 25.79 5.16 -8.02
CA GLY A 235 27.16 5.65 -8.19
C GLY A 235 27.34 6.62 -9.37
N THR A 236 28.57 7.10 -9.55
CA THR A 236 28.89 8.10 -10.58
C THR A 236 29.01 7.52 -12.00
N VAL A 237 29.02 6.18 -12.15
CA VAL A 237 29.36 5.49 -13.41
C VAL A 237 28.19 4.73 -14.04
N PHE A 238 27.19 4.28 -13.27
CA PHE A 238 26.15 3.35 -13.76
C PHE A 238 24.78 3.99 -14.05
N GLY A 239 24.67 5.30 -13.92
CA GLY A 239 23.41 6.03 -14.17
C GLY A 239 22.35 5.79 -13.09
N LYS A 240 21.11 6.17 -13.39
CA LYS A 240 19.97 5.98 -12.48
C LYS A 240 19.30 4.62 -12.68
N SER A 241 18.87 3.99 -11.59
CA SER A 241 18.01 2.81 -11.61
C SER A 241 16.61 3.16 -11.14
N LEU A 242 15.60 2.60 -11.79
CA LEU A 242 14.23 2.72 -11.33
C LEU A 242 14.03 1.78 -10.12
N ALA A 243 13.54 2.32 -9.00
CA ALA A 243 13.33 1.56 -7.78
C ALA A 243 11.85 1.28 -7.51
N ARG A 244 10.96 2.19 -7.91
CA ARG A 244 9.55 2.09 -7.55
C ARG A 244 8.63 2.84 -8.49
N LEU A 245 7.39 2.37 -8.57
CA LEU A 245 6.26 3.04 -9.17
C LEU A 245 5.37 3.57 -8.04
N VAL A 246 5.38 4.88 -7.86
CA VAL A 246 4.57 5.57 -6.86
C VAL A 246 3.25 5.99 -7.49
N VAL A 247 2.15 5.60 -6.85
CA VAL A 247 0.77 5.85 -7.30
C VAL A 247 0.09 6.80 -6.31
N PRO A 248 -0.02 8.11 -6.62
CA PRO A 248 -0.71 9.05 -5.76
C PRO A 248 -2.21 8.78 -5.72
N ALA A 249 -2.75 8.64 -4.53
CA ALA A 249 -4.17 8.44 -4.26
C ALA A 249 -4.73 9.55 -3.37
N TYR A 250 -6.05 9.76 -3.43
CA TYR A 250 -6.71 10.66 -2.49
C TYR A 250 -6.62 10.08 -1.07
N HIS A 251 -6.37 10.94 -0.09
CA HIS A 251 -6.38 10.54 1.32
C HIS A 251 -7.75 9.91 1.68
N PRO A 252 -7.81 8.75 2.37
CA PRO A 252 -9.06 8.05 2.62
C PRO A 252 -10.13 8.93 3.30
N GLN A 253 -9.71 9.79 4.23
CA GLN A 253 -10.61 10.73 4.92
C GLN A 253 -11.41 11.65 3.97
N THR A 254 -10.91 11.91 2.75
CA THR A 254 -11.66 12.64 1.71
C THR A 254 -13.05 12.03 1.48
N PHE A 255 -13.15 10.70 1.51
CA PHE A 255 -14.36 9.93 1.24
C PHE A 255 -15.29 9.81 2.44
N LEU A 256 -14.91 10.35 3.60
CA LEU A 256 -15.80 10.50 4.76
C LEU A 256 -16.60 11.81 4.72
N SER A 257 -16.29 12.69 3.77
CA SER A 257 -16.99 13.96 3.56
C SER A 257 -17.95 13.86 2.35
N PRO A 258 -19.02 14.68 2.28
CA PRO A 258 -19.90 14.74 1.11
C PRO A 258 -19.16 15.01 -0.20
N GLY A 259 -18.11 15.83 -0.12
CA GLY A 259 -17.29 16.18 -1.27
C GLY A 259 -16.46 15.01 -1.81
N GLY A 260 -16.33 13.91 -1.07
CA GLY A 260 -15.58 12.72 -1.50
C GLY A 260 -16.22 11.96 -2.67
N ALA A 261 -17.56 12.04 -2.80
CA ALA A 261 -18.30 11.34 -3.84
C ALA A 261 -17.83 11.70 -5.26
N ARG A 262 -17.49 12.98 -5.49
CA ARG A 262 -17.00 13.46 -6.80
C ARG A 262 -15.64 12.89 -7.22
N TYR A 263 -14.87 12.37 -6.26
CA TYR A 263 -13.56 11.77 -6.50
C TYR A 263 -13.59 10.25 -6.51
N SER A 264 -14.72 9.63 -6.17
CA SER A 264 -14.79 8.19 -5.89
C SER A 264 -14.47 7.32 -7.11
N ALA A 265 -15.03 7.65 -8.27
CA ALA A 265 -14.72 6.94 -9.51
C ALA A 265 -13.24 7.07 -9.89
N ARG A 266 -12.65 8.25 -9.70
CA ARG A 266 -11.22 8.47 -9.98
C ARG A 266 -10.32 7.71 -9.00
N GLN A 267 -10.69 7.67 -7.72
CA GLN A 267 -9.99 6.86 -6.72
C GLN A 267 -10.04 5.37 -7.07
N ASP A 268 -11.19 4.88 -7.50
CA ASP A 268 -11.33 3.49 -7.94
C ASP A 268 -10.39 3.19 -9.12
N THR A 269 -10.33 4.09 -10.12
CA THR A 269 -9.38 3.95 -11.25
C THR A 269 -7.92 3.97 -10.79
N ILE A 270 -7.54 4.89 -9.88
CA ILE A 270 -6.18 4.96 -9.33
C ILE A 270 -5.77 3.66 -8.65
N LEU A 271 -6.65 3.11 -7.82
CA LEU A 271 -6.35 1.90 -7.07
C LEU A 271 -6.40 0.66 -7.95
N ARG A 272 -7.24 0.64 -8.99
CA ARG A 272 -7.17 -0.37 -10.06
C ARG A 272 -5.80 -0.38 -10.72
N VAL A 273 -5.31 0.78 -11.15
CA VAL A 273 -3.96 0.92 -11.73
C VAL A 273 -2.89 0.38 -10.78
N ALA A 274 -2.94 0.73 -9.49
CA ALA A 274 -1.96 0.22 -8.53
C ALA A 274 -1.99 -1.31 -8.40
N HIS A 275 -3.18 -1.92 -8.35
CA HIS A 275 -3.31 -3.38 -8.26
C HIS A 275 -2.86 -4.08 -9.55
N GLU A 276 -3.22 -3.55 -10.72
CA GLU A 276 -2.78 -4.07 -12.01
C GLU A 276 -1.25 -3.98 -12.14
N LEU A 277 -0.63 -2.85 -11.78
CA LEU A 277 0.83 -2.72 -11.73
C LEU A 277 1.48 -3.75 -10.79
N ALA A 278 0.82 -4.10 -9.69
CA ALA A 278 1.31 -5.08 -8.72
C ALA A 278 1.00 -6.54 -9.10
N GLY A 279 0.30 -6.79 -10.20
CA GLY A 279 -0.14 -8.13 -10.60
C GLY A 279 -1.19 -8.73 -9.66
N LEU A 280 -2.05 -7.88 -9.09
CA LEU A 280 -3.08 -8.26 -8.14
C LEU A 280 -4.48 -8.01 -8.73
N ALA A 281 -5.44 -8.85 -8.33
CA ALA A 281 -6.85 -8.59 -8.62
C ALA A 281 -7.29 -7.26 -7.96
N TYR A 282 -8.29 -6.59 -8.54
CA TYR A 282 -8.88 -5.37 -7.98
C TYR A 282 -10.38 -5.55 -7.74
N LYS A 283 -10.91 -4.90 -6.70
CA LYS A 283 -12.35 -4.88 -6.40
C LYS A 283 -12.98 -3.62 -7.01
N ASP A 284 -13.64 -3.79 -8.15
CA ASP A 284 -14.24 -2.66 -8.87
C ASP A 284 -15.31 -1.90 -8.06
N GLY A 285 -15.27 -0.57 -8.18
CA GLY A 285 -16.32 0.33 -7.69
C GLY A 285 -16.42 0.45 -6.17
N PHE A 286 -15.39 0.10 -5.40
CA PHE A 286 -15.44 0.18 -3.94
C PHE A 286 -15.79 1.59 -3.45
N TYR A 287 -15.03 2.62 -3.82
CA TYR A 287 -15.28 3.99 -3.35
C TYR A 287 -16.57 4.57 -3.94
N LYS A 288 -16.88 4.25 -5.20
CA LYS A 288 -18.13 4.64 -5.84
C LYS A 288 -19.36 4.12 -5.06
N ASN A 289 -19.30 2.89 -4.58
CA ASN A 289 -20.39 2.25 -3.83
C ASN A 289 -20.35 2.56 -2.33
N PHE A 290 -19.18 2.91 -1.80
CA PHE A 290 -18.96 3.25 -0.39
C PHE A 290 -19.80 4.45 0.05
N ASN A 291 -19.72 5.57 -0.69
CA ASN A 291 -20.44 6.80 -0.36
C ASN A 291 -21.96 6.62 -0.35
N THR A 292 -22.51 5.84 -1.28
CA THR A 292 -23.95 5.57 -1.36
C THR A 292 -24.43 4.69 -0.22
N THR A 293 -23.56 3.85 0.35
CA THR A 293 -23.96 2.82 1.32
C THR A 293 -23.73 3.28 2.76
N MET A 294 -22.58 3.85 3.08
CA MET A 294 -22.18 4.14 4.47
C MET A 294 -22.74 5.46 4.99
N ILE A 295 -22.73 6.53 4.19
CA ILE A 295 -23.30 7.83 4.58
C ILE A 295 -24.83 7.71 4.73
N ASN A 296 -25.48 6.97 3.83
CA ASN A 296 -26.93 6.80 3.87
C ASN A 296 -27.39 5.83 4.99
N LYS A 297 -26.66 4.74 5.25
CA LYS A 297 -27.03 3.78 6.31
C LYS A 297 -26.70 4.25 7.73
N SER A 298 -25.63 5.00 7.91
CA SER A 298 -25.22 5.42 9.26
C SER A 298 -26.14 6.50 9.85
N GLY A 299 -26.98 7.16 9.03
CA GLY A 299 -27.83 8.27 9.45
C GLY A 299 -27.05 9.46 10.00
N VAL A 300 -25.72 9.45 9.88
CA VAL A 300 -24.84 10.48 10.41
C VAL A 300 -24.80 11.63 9.41
N ARG A 301 -25.26 12.81 9.85
CA ARG A 301 -25.17 14.02 9.02
C ARG A 301 -23.68 14.30 8.72
N PRO A 302 -23.33 14.59 7.46
CA PRO A 302 -21.95 14.75 7.04
C PRO A 302 -21.15 15.93 7.64
N HIS A 303 -21.79 16.73 8.50
CA HIS A 303 -21.19 17.93 9.11
C HIS A 303 -20.41 17.64 10.40
N HIS A 304 -20.54 16.44 10.96
CA HIS A 304 -19.72 16.02 12.09
C HIS A 304 -18.65 15.08 11.56
N TYR A 305 -17.39 15.33 11.92
CA TYR A 305 -16.35 14.29 11.90
C TYR A 305 -17.03 13.05 12.44
N ILE A 306 -17.24 12.05 11.58
CA ILE A 306 -17.87 10.82 12.05
C ILE A 306 -16.91 10.35 13.12
N THR A 307 -17.35 10.35 14.38
CA THR A 307 -16.52 9.87 15.47
C THR A 307 -16.08 8.49 15.04
N SER A 308 -14.77 8.30 14.94
CA SER A 308 -14.14 7.07 14.44
C SER A 308 -14.80 5.83 15.03
N SER A 309 -15.29 5.90 16.27
CA SER A 309 -16.09 4.89 16.94
C SER A 309 -17.42 4.53 16.24
N LYS A 310 -18.21 5.47 15.68
CA LYS A 310 -19.43 5.13 14.92
C LYS A 310 -19.12 4.51 13.56
N LEU A 311 -18.10 5.00 12.87
CA LEU A 311 -17.63 4.35 11.64
C LEU A 311 -17.03 2.98 11.94
N ALA A 312 -16.27 2.83 13.02
CA ALA A 312 -15.68 1.58 13.47
C ALA A 312 -16.75 0.53 13.79
N ILE A 313 -17.85 0.93 14.45
CA ILE A 313 -18.99 0.03 14.70
C ILE A 313 -19.62 -0.42 13.38
N VAL A 314 -19.93 0.49 12.45
CA VAL A 314 -20.53 0.13 11.16
C VAL A 314 -19.55 -0.68 10.29
N ALA A 315 -18.26 -0.35 10.36
CA ALA A 315 -17.17 -1.05 9.73
C ALA A 315 -17.04 -2.49 10.23
N GLU A 316 -17.12 -2.68 11.55
CA GLU A 316 -17.12 -3.99 12.21
C GLU A 316 -18.37 -4.79 11.81
N GLU A 317 -19.55 -4.17 11.79
CA GLU A 317 -20.80 -4.80 11.34
C GLU A 317 -20.72 -5.28 9.88
N GLU A 318 -20.25 -4.44 8.95
CA GLU A 318 -20.10 -4.82 7.54
C GLU A 318 -18.97 -5.84 7.32
N LEU A 319 -17.86 -5.76 8.07
CA LEU A 319 -16.82 -6.79 8.04
C LEU A 319 -17.36 -8.14 8.51
N ASN A 320 -18.09 -8.17 9.62
CA ASN A 320 -18.73 -9.36 10.16
C ASN A 320 -19.75 -9.95 9.19
N LYS A 321 -20.51 -9.09 8.49
CA LYS A 321 -21.45 -9.52 7.45
C LYS A 321 -20.73 -10.15 6.25
N ASN A 322 -19.67 -9.51 5.76
CA ASN A 322 -18.87 -10.05 4.66
C ASN A 322 -18.22 -11.39 5.03
N ILE A 323 -17.68 -11.53 6.25
CA ILE A 323 -17.16 -12.79 6.77
C ILE A 323 -18.27 -13.86 6.81
N ALA A 324 -19.46 -13.51 7.30
CA ALA A 324 -20.61 -14.42 7.34
C ALA A 324 -21.04 -14.88 5.93
N GLU A 325 -21.04 -13.99 4.94
CA GLU A 325 -21.34 -14.30 3.54
C GLU A 325 -20.24 -15.17 2.88
N MET A 326 -18.97 -14.93 3.22
CA MET A 326 -17.85 -15.78 2.80
C MET A 326 -17.93 -17.19 3.40
N ILE A 327 -18.32 -17.31 4.67
CA ILE A 327 -18.56 -18.60 5.34
C ILE A 327 -19.77 -19.30 4.73
N LYS A 328 -20.78 -18.56 4.28
CA LYS A 328 -21.98 -19.13 3.64
C LYS A 328 -21.72 -19.60 2.20
N SER A 329 -20.86 -18.90 1.46
CA SER A 329 -20.56 -19.19 0.05
C SER A 329 -19.53 -20.30 -0.15
N ARG A 330 -18.56 -20.45 0.76
CA ARG A 330 -17.72 -21.64 0.85
C ARG A 330 -18.42 -22.62 1.78
N LYS A 331 -18.80 -23.83 1.34
CA LYS A 331 -19.39 -24.89 2.20
C LYS A 331 -18.40 -25.40 3.27
N LEU A 332 -17.75 -24.52 4.01
CA LEU A 332 -16.85 -24.82 5.11
C LEU A 332 -17.70 -24.91 6.38
N ARG A 333 -17.48 -25.97 7.15
CA ARG A 333 -18.14 -26.12 8.46
C ARG A 333 -17.75 -24.94 9.35
N PRO A 334 -18.69 -24.41 10.16
CA PRO A 334 -18.44 -23.24 10.98
C PRO A 334 -17.28 -23.51 11.93
N ILE A 335 -16.20 -22.74 11.79
CA ILE A 335 -15.24 -22.59 12.88
C ILE A 335 -15.93 -21.72 13.93
N SER A 336 -15.95 -22.23 15.15
CA SER A 336 -16.66 -21.70 16.31
C SER A 336 -16.53 -20.18 16.49
N ARG A 337 -17.65 -19.55 16.85
CA ARG A 337 -17.83 -18.12 17.14
C ARG A 337 -16.65 -17.49 17.88
N VAL A 338 -16.10 -16.41 17.34
CA VAL A 338 -15.34 -15.43 18.13
C VAL A 338 -16.36 -14.72 19.03
N ARG A 339 -16.25 -14.92 20.34
CA ARG A 339 -17.03 -14.20 21.34
C ARG A 339 -16.05 -13.39 22.17
N LEU A 340 -16.11 -12.07 22.08
CA LEU A 340 -15.44 -11.19 23.03
C LEU A 340 -16.14 -11.39 24.39
N LEU A 341 -15.44 -11.99 25.34
CA LEU A 341 -15.88 -12.02 26.72
C LEU A 341 -15.25 -10.81 27.43
N PRO A 342 -16.05 -10.01 28.16
CA PRO A 342 -15.47 -9.02 29.08
C PRO A 342 -14.68 -9.77 30.15
N ASN A 343 -13.44 -9.37 30.41
CA ASN A 343 -12.82 -9.70 31.68
C ASN A 343 -13.36 -8.74 32.77
N GLU A 344 -13.23 -9.14 34.04
CA GLU A 344 -13.73 -8.40 35.20
C GLU A 344 -13.11 -7.00 35.39
N LYS A 345 -12.20 -6.57 34.51
CA LYS A 345 -11.55 -5.26 34.51
C LYS A 345 -11.86 -4.41 33.26
N GLY A 346 -12.80 -4.83 32.41
CA GLY A 346 -13.30 -4.00 31.30
C GLY A 346 -12.30 -3.74 30.16
N THR A 347 -11.21 -4.51 30.06
CA THR A 347 -10.30 -4.46 28.92
C THR A 347 -10.67 -5.57 27.92
N VAL A 348 -10.84 -5.20 26.65
CA VAL A 348 -11.08 -6.15 25.55
C VAL A 348 -9.74 -6.76 25.16
N THR A 349 -9.62 -8.09 25.23
CA THR A 349 -8.45 -8.81 24.68
C THR A 349 -8.90 -9.57 23.44
N SER A 350 -8.24 -9.35 22.31
CA SER A 350 -8.43 -10.19 21.12
C SER A 350 -7.70 -11.52 21.33
N LEU A 351 -8.39 -12.63 21.07
CA LEU A 351 -7.83 -13.97 21.18
C LEU A 351 -7.67 -14.51 19.75
N TYR A 352 -6.44 -14.53 19.24
CA TYR A 352 -6.11 -15.17 17.98
C TYR A 352 -6.03 -16.69 18.19
N LEU A 353 -7.00 -17.42 17.65
CA LEU A 353 -6.89 -18.87 17.51
C LEU A 353 -6.14 -19.18 16.21
N GLY A 354 -4.88 -19.58 16.34
CA GLY A 354 -4.08 -20.07 15.23
C GLY A 354 -4.71 -21.32 14.60
N THR A 355 -4.66 -21.41 13.27
CA THR A 355 -5.05 -22.61 12.54
C THR A 355 -4.00 -23.70 12.75
N GLY A 356 -4.23 -24.55 13.75
CA GLY A 356 -3.58 -25.86 13.81
C GLY A 356 -4.11 -26.73 12.67
N ASN A 357 -3.25 -27.11 11.73
CA ASN A 357 -3.56 -28.17 10.79
C ASN A 357 -3.69 -29.48 11.54
N ALA A 358 -4.86 -30.11 11.45
CA ALA A 358 -5.04 -31.52 11.79
C ALA A 358 -5.33 -32.29 10.50
N TYR A 359 -4.30 -33.03 10.07
CA TYR A 359 -4.18 -34.06 9.02
C TYR A 359 -4.58 -33.71 7.58
#